data_AF-A0A9E6APU2-F1
#
_entry.id   AF-A0A9E6APU2-F1
#
_cell.length_a   1.000
_cell.length_b   1.000
_cell.length_c   1.000
_cell.angle_alpha   90.00
_cell.angle_beta   90.00
_cell.angle_gamma   90.00
#
_symmetry.space_group_name_H-M   'P 1'
#
loop_
_entity.id
_entity.type
_entity.pdbx_description
1 polymer ?
#
loop_
_entity_poly.entity_id
_entity_poly.type
_entity_poly.pdbx_seq_one_letter_code
_entity_poly.pdbx_strand_id
1 'polypeptide(L)'
;MIDVVPIRESKLRLPAPVADVGEWCADVGKLRICWGEDKSCVGGVCVVPRTIPSDAGGAEAGFRCVGLGKERVCASRQRPGAAFECKGDVCVQRSPYLPDEGEWDCAVLGGISVCVGGERPAGVMPTGKTPGWLCGKRSGVGDSGTLGVEICLDLSPEFPDNDGGGWVCHFSAEQGIRKVCRRGQEKYVSEACQSPADCIAGTRCVSSYCLPPRPTPNCYLPRDCPSGRCEFGTCRGGAP
;
A
#
# COMPACT_ATOMS: atom_id res chain seq x y z
N MET A 1 42.64 -0.59 14.96
CA MET A 1 41.41 0.19 15.19
C MET A 1 40.77 0.36 13.83
N ILE A 2 39.67 -0.36 13.55
CA ILE A 2 38.92 -0.18 12.31
C ILE A 2 37.98 0.99 12.56
N ASP A 3 38.24 2.14 11.93
CA ASP A 3 37.31 3.25 11.91
C ASP A 3 36.05 2.82 11.18
N VAL A 4 35.02 2.47 11.95
CA VAL A 4 33.66 2.28 11.42
C VAL A 4 33.14 3.67 11.09
N VAL A 5 33.37 4.12 9.86
CA VAL A 5 32.72 5.31 9.33
C VAL A 5 31.22 5.03 9.37
N PRO A 6 30.41 5.77 10.15
CA PRO A 6 28.97 5.59 10.10
C PRO A 6 28.54 5.96 8.69
N ILE A 7 28.04 4.99 7.93
CA ILE A 7 27.35 5.27 6.69
C ILE A 7 26.13 6.10 7.10
N ARG A 8 26.26 7.42 7.03
CA ARG A 8 25.12 8.33 6.96
C ARG A 8 24.46 8.00 5.62
N GLU A 9 23.67 6.94 5.60
CA GLU A 9 22.70 6.69 4.55
C GLU A 9 21.66 7.80 4.68
N SER A 10 21.98 8.94 4.06
CA SER A 10 20.96 9.87 3.65
C SER A 10 19.94 9.04 2.89
N LYS A 11 18.78 8.85 3.52
CA LYS A 11 17.53 8.41 2.86
C LYS A 11 17.34 9.37 1.69
N LEU A 12 17.92 9.03 0.53
CA LEU A 12 17.98 9.94 -0.60
C LEU A 12 16.56 10.06 -1.13
N ARG A 13 15.87 11.11 -0.66
CA ARG A 13 14.56 11.49 -1.14
C ARG A 13 14.78 12.30 -2.39
N LEU A 14 14.43 11.71 -3.52
CA LEU A 14 14.56 12.33 -4.82
C LEU A 14 13.25 13.07 -5.15
N PRO A 15 13.30 14.36 -5.53
CA PRO A 15 12.13 15.05 -6.07
C PRO A 15 11.57 14.30 -7.28
N ALA A 16 10.26 14.11 -7.32
CA ALA A 16 9.58 13.47 -8.46
C ALA A 16 8.23 14.15 -8.70
N PRO A 17 8.26 15.42 -9.18
CA PRO A 17 7.06 16.20 -9.36
C PRO A 17 6.11 15.53 -10.34
N VAL A 18 4.82 15.69 -10.11
CA VAL A 18 3.76 15.11 -10.93
C VAL A 18 2.63 16.13 -11.09
N ALA A 19 1.92 16.07 -12.21
CA ALA A 19 0.71 16.84 -12.44
C ALA A 19 -0.49 16.17 -11.75
N ASP A 20 -0.44 16.09 -10.42
CA ASP A 20 -1.57 15.62 -9.62
C ASP A 20 -2.81 16.52 -9.88
N VAL A 21 -3.98 15.90 -9.94
CA VAL A 21 -5.28 16.56 -10.12
C VAL A 21 -6.21 16.14 -9.00
N GLY A 22 -7.15 16.98 -8.58
CA GLY A 22 -8.00 16.66 -7.42
C GLY A 22 -7.32 16.87 -6.06
N GLU A 23 -7.95 16.37 -5.00
CA GLU A 23 -7.59 16.71 -3.62
C GLU A 23 -6.54 15.79 -3.02
N TRP A 24 -6.51 14.53 -3.46
CA TRP A 24 -5.72 13.50 -2.83
C TRP A 24 -5.25 12.48 -3.85
N CYS A 25 -3.95 12.18 -3.87
CA CYS A 25 -3.35 11.26 -4.82
C CYS A 25 -2.39 10.28 -4.15
N ALA A 26 -2.32 9.07 -4.68
CA ALA A 26 -1.44 8.01 -4.22
C ALA A 26 -0.95 7.13 -5.39
N ASP A 27 0.21 6.52 -5.21
CA ASP A 27 0.67 5.47 -6.11
C ASP A 27 -0.14 4.19 -5.83
N VAL A 28 -0.73 3.59 -6.86
CA VAL A 28 -1.51 2.33 -6.76
C VAL A 28 -0.97 1.36 -7.80
N GLY A 29 -0.27 0.33 -7.37
CA GLY A 29 0.53 -0.51 -8.28
C GLY A 29 1.50 0.35 -9.10
N LYS A 30 1.35 0.33 -10.43
CA LYS A 30 2.15 1.12 -11.40
C LYS A 30 1.51 2.48 -11.75
N LEU A 31 0.33 2.77 -11.23
CA LEU A 31 -0.45 3.97 -11.55
C LEU A 31 -0.24 5.07 -10.49
N ARG A 32 -0.53 6.32 -10.86
CA ARG A 32 -0.77 7.41 -9.92
C ARG A 32 -2.26 7.73 -10.00
N ILE A 33 -2.97 7.50 -8.90
CA ILE A 33 -4.42 7.68 -8.81
C ILE A 33 -4.69 8.91 -7.97
N CYS A 34 -5.62 9.73 -8.44
CA CYS A 34 -6.11 10.87 -7.72
C CYS A 34 -7.61 10.80 -7.50
N TRP A 35 -8.06 11.25 -6.35
CA TRP A 35 -9.47 11.28 -5.94
C TRP A 35 -9.86 12.73 -5.64
N GLY A 36 -11.01 13.16 -6.13
CA GLY A 36 -11.54 14.51 -5.90
C GLY A 36 -12.73 14.87 -6.79
N GLU A 37 -13.30 16.04 -6.57
CA GLU A 37 -14.47 16.56 -7.31
C GLU A 37 -14.11 17.26 -8.63
N ASP A 38 -12.85 17.18 -9.06
CA ASP A 38 -12.43 17.78 -10.33
C ASP A 38 -13.23 17.18 -11.49
N LYS A 39 -13.79 18.03 -12.35
CA LYS A 39 -14.64 17.61 -13.47
C LYS A 39 -13.90 16.74 -14.50
N SER A 40 -12.57 16.77 -14.51
CA SER A 40 -11.75 15.88 -15.32
C SER A 40 -11.68 14.44 -14.78
N CYS A 41 -12.07 14.22 -13.52
CA CYS A 41 -12.06 12.90 -12.90
C CYS A 41 -13.36 12.14 -13.13
N VAL A 42 -13.27 11.05 -13.90
CA VAL A 42 -14.41 10.17 -14.18
C VAL A 42 -14.83 9.45 -12.90
N GLY A 43 -16.05 9.75 -12.42
CA GLY A 43 -16.55 9.17 -11.17
C GLY A 43 -15.77 9.62 -9.93
N GLY A 44 -15.14 10.79 -9.98
CA GLY A 44 -14.34 11.34 -8.88
C GLY A 44 -12.96 10.69 -8.74
N VAL A 45 -12.53 9.93 -9.74
CA VAL A 45 -11.20 9.29 -9.79
C VAL A 45 -10.51 9.65 -11.11
N CYS A 46 -9.24 10.04 -11.02
CA CYS A 46 -8.35 10.32 -12.13
C CYS A 46 -7.16 9.36 -12.11
N VAL A 47 -6.76 8.89 -13.30
CA VAL A 47 -5.47 8.22 -13.51
C VAL A 47 -4.54 9.24 -14.16
N VAL A 48 -3.41 9.53 -13.52
CA VAL A 48 -2.37 10.39 -14.09
C VAL A 48 -1.09 9.60 -14.32
N PRO A 49 -0.22 10.03 -15.25
CA PRO A 49 1.08 9.40 -15.43
C PRO A 49 1.87 9.37 -14.13
N ARG A 50 2.35 8.19 -13.76
CA ARG A 50 3.22 8.03 -12.59
C ARG A 50 4.63 8.48 -12.93
N THR A 51 5.07 9.61 -12.38
CA THR A 51 6.46 10.05 -12.49
C THR A 51 7.34 9.30 -11.47
N ILE A 52 8.48 8.79 -11.91
CA ILE A 52 9.57 8.31 -11.04
C ILE A 52 10.83 9.14 -11.33
N PRO A 53 11.79 9.27 -10.39
CA PRO A 53 13.01 10.03 -10.64
C PRO A 53 13.77 9.51 -11.87
N SER A 54 14.22 10.40 -12.76
CA SER A 54 14.98 10.05 -13.98
C SER A 54 16.35 9.46 -13.65
N ASP A 55 16.98 9.96 -12.59
CA ASP A 55 18.36 9.64 -12.18
C ASP A 55 18.41 8.41 -11.26
N ALA A 56 17.31 7.65 -11.24
CA ALA A 56 17.05 6.51 -10.38
C ALA A 56 18.00 5.32 -10.55
N GLY A 57 18.95 5.36 -11.49
CA GLY A 57 20.00 4.36 -11.64
C GLY A 57 19.50 2.92 -11.77
N GLY A 58 18.29 2.71 -12.32
CA GLY A 58 17.71 1.38 -12.48
C GLY A 58 17.53 0.61 -11.17
N ALA A 59 17.21 1.28 -10.05
CA ALA A 59 16.94 0.60 -8.78
C ALA A 59 16.00 -0.59 -8.99
N GLU A 60 16.54 -1.80 -8.92
CA GLU A 60 15.84 -3.05 -9.30
C GLU A 60 14.56 -3.26 -8.49
N ALA A 61 14.51 -2.72 -7.28
CA ALA A 61 13.34 -2.79 -6.40
C ALA A 61 12.28 -1.71 -6.69
N GLY A 62 12.58 -0.69 -7.51
CA GLY A 62 11.70 0.43 -7.80
C GLY A 62 11.68 1.53 -6.73
N PHE A 63 10.67 2.42 -6.78
CA PHE A 63 10.52 3.57 -5.90
C PHE A 63 9.18 3.57 -5.16
N ARG A 64 9.18 4.16 -3.97
CA ARG A 64 7.97 4.59 -3.25
C ARG A 64 7.97 6.10 -3.13
N CYS A 65 6.84 6.69 -3.47
CA CYS A 65 6.69 8.12 -3.51
C CYS A 65 5.56 8.58 -2.60
N VAL A 66 5.77 9.71 -1.94
CA VAL A 66 4.80 10.35 -1.05
C VAL A 66 4.73 11.84 -1.33
N GLY A 67 3.64 12.48 -0.89
CA GLY A 67 3.37 13.88 -1.19
C GLY A 67 2.58 14.08 -2.48
N LEU A 68 2.34 15.35 -2.81
CA LEU A 68 1.50 15.78 -3.92
C LEU A 68 2.24 16.79 -4.81
N GLY A 69 1.90 16.80 -6.09
CA GLY A 69 2.33 17.84 -7.02
C GLY A 69 3.86 18.03 -7.06
N LYS A 70 4.32 19.24 -6.75
CA LYS A 70 5.74 19.61 -6.71
C LYS A 70 6.48 19.14 -5.45
N GLU A 71 5.76 18.83 -4.38
CA GLU A 71 6.33 18.39 -3.10
C GLU A 71 6.52 16.87 -3.04
N ARG A 72 6.13 16.17 -4.10
CA ARG A 72 6.25 14.72 -4.19
C ARG A 72 7.72 14.29 -4.18
N VAL A 73 8.05 13.42 -3.25
CA VAL A 73 9.39 12.86 -3.06
C VAL A 73 9.33 11.34 -3.13
N CYS A 74 10.35 10.74 -3.72
CA CYS A 74 10.49 9.30 -3.83
C CYS A 74 11.72 8.80 -3.08
N ALA A 75 11.60 7.64 -2.46
CA ALA A 75 12.71 6.87 -1.93
C ALA A 75 12.80 5.53 -2.67
N SER A 76 14.03 5.03 -2.85
CA SER A 76 14.25 3.68 -3.38
C SER A 76 13.61 2.65 -2.45
N ARG A 77 13.00 1.61 -3.04
CA ARG A 77 12.48 0.45 -2.31
C ARG A 77 13.57 -0.46 -1.76
N GLN A 78 14.84 -0.27 -2.17
CA GLN A 78 15.93 -1.19 -1.82
C GLN A 78 16.17 -1.37 -0.31
N ARG A 79 15.60 -0.54 0.59
CA ARG A 79 15.65 -0.70 2.07
C ARG A 79 14.44 -0.03 2.72
N PRO A 80 13.77 -0.62 3.74
CA PRO A 80 14.20 -1.68 4.65
C PRO A 80 13.62 -3.09 4.37
N GLY A 81 12.89 -3.32 3.29
CA GLY A 81 12.39 -4.66 2.94
C GLY A 81 13.50 -5.59 2.46
N ALA A 82 13.49 -6.85 2.87
CA ALA A 82 14.33 -7.87 2.23
C ALA A 82 13.87 -8.08 0.77
N ALA A 83 14.76 -8.49 -0.13
CA ALA A 83 14.35 -8.93 -1.46
C ALA A 83 13.50 -10.21 -1.37
N PHE A 84 12.72 -10.50 -2.41
CA PHE A 84 12.03 -11.78 -2.54
C PHE A 84 13.03 -12.89 -2.89
N GLU A 85 13.01 -13.97 -2.12
CA GLU A 85 13.72 -15.21 -2.42
C GLU A 85 12.73 -16.19 -3.06
N CYS A 86 12.93 -16.53 -4.33
CA CYS A 86 12.03 -17.40 -5.09
C CYS A 86 12.56 -18.82 -5.25
N LYS A 87 11.70 -19.82 -5.01
CA LYS A 87 11.93 -21.24 -5.30
C LYS A 87 10.74 -21.78 -6.09
N GLY A 88 10.90 -21.84 -7.41
CA GLY A 88 9.79 -22.15 -8.32
C GLY A 88 8.72 -21.06 -8.28
N ASP A 89 7.46 -21.45 -8.13
CA ASP A 89 6.32 -20.54 -8.11
C ASP A 89 6.04 -19.90 -6.74
N VAL A 90 6.95 -20.08 -5.78
CA VAL A 90 6.82 -19.52 -4.43
C VAL A 90 7.96 -18.55 -4.17
N CYS A 91 7.62 -17.32 -3.81
CA CYS A 91 8.56 -16.29 -3.43
C CYS A 91 8.30 -15.81 -2.00
N VAL A 92 9.36 -15.63 -1.21
CA VAL A 92 9.25 -15.22 0.20
C VAL A 92 10.06 -13.96 0.44
N GLN A 93 9.43 -12.97 1.06
CA GLN A 93 10.07 -11.79 1.61
C GLN A 93 10.17 -11.94 3.13
N ARG A 94 11.38 -12.16 3.66
CA ARG A 94 11.59 -12.47 5.09
C ARG A 94 11.37 -11.28 6.02
N SER A 95 11.52 -10.07 5.51
CA SER A 95 11.33 -8.83 6.25
C SER A 95 10.52 -7.91 5.33
N PRO A 96 9.19 -8.07 5.29
CA PRO A 96 8.37 -7.25 4.42
C PRO A 96 8.37 -5.81 4.91
N TYR A 97 8.08 -4.90 3.98
CA TYR A 97 7.89 -3.50 4.30
C TYR A 97 6.63 -3.34 5.17
N LEU A 98 6.75 -2.72 6.34
CA LEU A 98 5.67 -2.51 7.31
C LEU A 98 5.45 -1.02 7.60
N PRO A 99 4.30 -0.63 8.21
CA PRO A 99 4.00 0.77 8.47
C PRO A 99 5.03 1.48 9.34
N ASP A 100 5.64 0.77 10.29
CA ASP A 100 6.76 1.17 11.13
C ASP A 100 7.35 -0.06 11.83
N GLU A 101 8.13 0.14 12.90
CA GLU A 101 8.76 -0.92 13.72
C GLU A 101 7.83 -1.53 14.79
N GLY A 102 6.55 -1.17 14.80
CA GLY A 102 5.55 -1.74 15.71
C GLY A 102 5.16 -3.18 15.37
N GLU A 103 4.34 -3.77 16.23
CA GLU A 103 3.71 -5.06 15.96
C GLU A 103 2.48 -4.88 15.07
N TRP A 104 2.44 -5.64 13.97
CA TRP A 104 1.41 -5.54 12.95
C TRP A 104 0.88 -6.92 12.58
N ASP A 105 -0.44 -7.03 12.50
CA ASP A 105 -1.12 -8.11 11.78
C ASP A 105 -1.54 -7.57 10.41
N CYS A 106 -1.19 -8.29 9.34
CA CYS A 106 -1.32 -7.80 7.98
C CYS A 106 -1.97 -8.85 7.06
N ALA A 107 -2.76 -8.37 6.12
CA ALA A 107 -3.34 -9.15 5.04
C ALA A 107 -3.09 -8.47 3.68
N VAL A 108 -3.24 -9.22 2.59
CA VAL A 108 -3.27 -8.66 1.23
C VAL A 108 -4.67 -8.85 0.66
N LEU A 109 -5.34 -7.74 0.32
CA LEU A 109 -6.69 -7.72 -0.22
C LEU A 109 -6.66 -7.07 -1.60
N GLY A 110 -6.94 -7.83 -2.66
CA GLY A 110 -6.91 -7.31 -4.04
C GLY A 110 -5.57 -6.66 -4.42
N GLY A 111 -4.45 -7.19 -3.90
CA GLY A 111 -3.12 -6.62 -4.11
C GLY A 111 -2.76 -5.41 -3.24
N ILE A 112 -3.63 -4.97 -2.32
CA ILE A 112 -3.33 -3.92 -1.33
C ILE A 112 -2.93 -4.60 -0.01
N SER A 113 -1.84 -4.15 0.64
CA SER A 113 -1.56 -4.59 2.01
C SER A 113 -2.40 -3.79 2.99
N VAL A 114 -3.08 -4.47 3.90
CA VAL A 114 -3.88 -3.88 4.98
C VAL A 114 -3.32 -4.40 6.29
N CYS A 115 -2.85 -3.50 7.17
CA CYS A 115 -2.28 -3.86 8.46
C CYS A 115 -3.07 -3.21 9.60
N VAL A 116 -3.26 -3.95 10.70
CA VAL A 116 -3.82 -3.48 11.96
C VAL A 116 -2.81 -3.67 13.08
N GLY A 117 -2.74 -2.72 14.00
CA GLY A 117 -1.83 -2.77 15.13
C GLY A 117 -1.08 -1.45 15.32
N GLY A 118 0.24 -1.56 15.39
CA GLY A 118 1.14 -0.43 15.67
C GLY A 118 1.45 -0.27 17.15
N GLU A 119 1.25 -1.32 17.95
CA GLU A 119 1.77 -1.34 19.31
C GLU A 119 3.30 -1.34 19.22
N ARG A 120 3.90 -0.29 19.80
CA ARG A 120 5.35 -0.13 19.78
C ARG A 120 5.97 -0.98 20.88
N PRO A 121 7.16 -1.56 20.65
CA PRO A 121 7.95 -2.13 21.73
C PRO A 121 8.23 -1.06 22.80
N ALA A 122 8.16 -1.47 24.07
CA ALA A 122 8.41 -0.57 25.19
C ALA A 122 9.81 0.07 25.09
N GLY A 123 9.89 1.39 25.24
CA GLY A 123 11.15 2.14 25.21
C GLY A 123 11.67 2.54 23.82
N VAL A 124 10.96 2.24 22.73
CA VAL A 124 11.36 2.65 21.37
C VAL A 124 10.74 4.00 21.00
N MET A 125 11.57 4.96 20.58
CA MET A 125 11.11 6.27 20.10
C MET A 125 10.36 6.12 18.77
N PRO A 126 9.24 6.84 18.55
CA PRO A 126 8.52 6.77 17.28
C PRO A 126 9.40 7.25 16.12
N THR A 127 9.59 6.41 15.10
CA THR A 127 10.37 6.74 13.89
C THR A 127 9.51 7.33 12.76
N GLY A 128 8.22 7.59 13.04
CA GLY A 128 7.23 8.00 12.06
C GLY A 128 6.80 6.85 11.14
N LYS A 129 5.76 7.07 10.33
CA LYS A 129 5.34 6.05 9.37
C LYS A 129 6.31 5.97 8.21
N THR A 130 6.56 4.73 7.82
CA THR A 130 7.29 4.38 6.62
C THR A 130 6.59 4.99 5.39
N PRO A 131 7.31 5.62 4.44
CA PRO A 131 6.69 6.27 3.28
C PRO A 131 5.85 5.30 2.43
N GLY A 132 4.67 5.78 2.01
CA GLY A 132 3.71 5.05 1.17
C GLY A 132 2.51 4.48 1.94
N TRP A 133 2.63 4.38 3.26
CA TRP A 133 1.54 3.92 4.11
C TRP A 133 0.52 5.01 4.40
N LEU A 134 -0.76 4.64 4.34
CA LEU A 134 -1.90 5.49 4.66
C LEU A 134 -2.55 4.97 5.92
N CYS A 135 -2.44 5.73 7.01
CA CYS A 135 -2.89 5.28 8.31
C CYS A 135 -4.09 6.08 8.82
N GLY A 136 -4.94 5.41 9.59
CA GLY A 136 -6.13 5.97 10.22
C GLY A 136 -6.53 5.15 11.44
N LYS A 137 -7.64 5.52 12.06
CA LYS A 137 -8.10 4.89 13.30
C LYS A 137 -9.17 3.85 13.01
N ARG A 138 -9.00 2.66 13.57
CA ARG A 138 -9.98 1.57 13.48
C ARG A 138 -11.30 2.00 14.11
N SER A 139 -12.36 1.88 13.33
CA SER A 139 -13.76 2.08 13.72
C SER A 139 -14.36 0.78 14.29
N GLY A 140 -15.49 0.88 15.00
CA GLY A 140 -16.24 -0.29 15.47
C GLY A 140 -17.12 -0.02 16.69
N VAL A 141 -17.99 -1.00 16.99
CA VAL A 141 -18.95 -1.00 18.13
C VAL A 141 -18.62 -2.12 19.15
N GLY A 142 -17.49 -2.84 18.98
CA GLY A 142 -17.16 -4.04 19.77
C GLY A 142 -16.29 -3.80 21.01
N ASP A 143 -16.24 -4.83 21.87
CA ASP A 143 -15.62 -4.84 23.21
C ASP A 143 -14.31 -4.05 23.33
N SER A 144 -14.22 -3.29 24.41
CA SER A 144 -13.33 -2.16 24.75
C SER A 144 -11.82 -2.29 24.54
N GLY A 145 -11.31 -3.41 24.02
CA GLY A 145 -9.87 -3.68 23.89
C GLY A 145 -9.21 -3.27 22.58
N THR A 146 -9.97 -2.95 21.50
CA THR A 146 -9.37 -2.81 20.15
C THR A 146 -9.80 -1.58 19.34
N LEU A 147 -10.63 -0.69 19.93
CA LEU A 147 -11.02 0.57 19.30
C LEU A 147 -9.85 1.56 19.30
N GLY A 148 -9.68 2.31 18.22
CA GLY A 148 -8.61 3.31 18.10
C GLY A 148 -7.20 2.74 17.82
N VAL A 149 -7.07 1.42 17.69
CA VAL A 149 -5.90 0.77 17.09
C VAL A 149 -5.73 1.30 15.66
N GLU A 150 -4.49 1.40 15.19
CA GLU A 150 -4.22 1.97 13.89
C GLU A 150 -4.46 0.95 12.78
N ILE A 151 -5.04 1.43 11.67
CA ILE A 151 -5.14 0.70 10.41
C ILE A 151 -4.27 1.42 9.40
N CYS A 152 -3.36 0.71 8.75
CA CYS A 152 -2.49 1.25 7.72
C CYS A 152 -2.66 0.47 6.41
N LEU A 153 -2.73 1.19 5.29
CA LEU A 153 -2.85 0.62 3.94
C LEU A 153 -1.61 0.95 3.13
N ASP A 154 -1.11 -0.03 2.38
CA ASP A 154 -0.12 0.16 1.31
C ASP A 154 -0.77 -0.21 -0.03
N LEU A 155 -1.06 0.82 -0.83
CA LEU A 155 -1.75 0.67 -2.12
C LEU A 155 -0.81 0.24 -3.26
N SER A 156 0.49 0.21 -3.03
CA SER A 156 1.48 -0.23 -4.01
C SER A 156 2.52 -1.13 -3.31
N PRO A 157 2.10 -2.28 -2.75
CA PRO A 157 3.03 -3.12 -2.03
C PRO A 157 4.07 -3.75 -2.98
N GLU A 158 5.09 -4.37 -2.39
CA GLU A 158 6.13 -5.07 -3.16
C GLU A 158 5.63 -6.44 -3.61
N PHE A 159 6.04 -6.82 -4.81
CA PHE A 159 5.77 -8.13 -5.42
C PHE A 159 7.07 -8.65 -6.06
N PRO A 160 7.22 -9.97 -6.25
CA PRO A 160 8.49 -10.57 -6.69
C PRO A 160 9.08 -9.99 -7.99
N ASP A 161 8.25 -9.59 -8.95
CA ASP A 161 8.65 -9.00 -10.23
C ASP A 161 8.32 -7.50 -10.33
N ASN A 162 8.09 -6.85 -9.19
CA ASN A 162 7.60 -5.47 -9.07
C ASN A 162 6.27 -5.21 -9.80
N ASP A 163 5.55 -6.27 -10.15
CA ASP A 163 4.20 -6.23 -10.69
C ASP A 163 3.27 -7.01 -9.76
N GLY A 164 2.10 -6.44 -9.46
CA GLY A 164 1.07 -7.19 -8.73
C GLY A 164 0.49 -8.33 -9.57
N GLY A 165 0.58 -8.23 -10.89
CA GLY A 165 0.01 -9.18 -11.82
C GLY A 165 0.55 -10.60 -11.65
N GLY A 166 -0.37 -11.55 -11.42
CA GLY A 166 -0.04 -12.97 -11.41
C GLY A 166 0.50 -13.51 -10.08
N TRP A 167 0.43 -12.74 -8.99
CA TRP A 167 0.85 -13.16 -7.65
C TRP A 167 -0.28 -13.07 -6.63
N VAL A 168 -0.49 -14.18 -5.91
CA VAL A 168 -1.35 -14.22 -4.71
C VAL A 168 -0.45 -14.22 -3.50
N CYS A 169 -0.52 -13.16 -2.70
CA CYS A 169 0.34 -12.98 -1.54
C CYS A 169 -0.44 -13.01 -0.23
N HIS A 170 0.19 -13.46 0.84
CA HIS A 170 -0.30 -13.33 2.21
C HIS A 170 0.87 -13.04 3.16
N PHE A 171 0.56 -12.56 4.35
CA PHE A 171 1.55 -12.50 5.42
C PHE A 171 1.47 -13.76 6.28
N SER A 172 2.62 -14.26 6.74
CA SER A 172 2.72 -15.37 7.69
C SER A 172 3.56 -14.93 8.88
N ALA A 173 3.14 -15.31 10.09
CA ALA A 173 3.79 -14.94 11.35
C ALA A 173 4.55 -16.11 12.02
N GLU A 174 4.57 -17.31 11.43
CA GLU A 174 5.11 -18.52 12.07
C GLU A 174 6.59 -18.44 12.46
N GLN A 175 7.37 -17.61 11.76
CA GLN A 175 8.81 -17.46 12.00
C GLN A 175 9.24 -16.00 11.80
N GLY A 176 8.53 -15.11 12.49
CA GLY A 176 8.51 -13.68 12.22
C GLY A 176 7.58 -13.36 11.04
N ILE A 177 7.24 -12.08 10.90
CA ILE A 177 6.37 -11.62 9.81
C ILE A 177 7.09 -11.74 8.47
N ARG A 178 6.50 -12.50 7.55
CA ARG A 178 7.00 -12.72 6.18
C ARG A 178 5.89 -12.48 5.20
N LYS A 179 6.21 -11.98 4.00
CA LYS A 179 5.27 -11.97 2.87
C LYS A 179 5.55 -13.15 1.96
N VAL A 180 4.57 -14.03 1.78
CA VAL A 180 4.67 -15.21 0.93
C VAL A 180 3.78 -15.01 -0.27
N CYS A 181 4.37 -15.06 -1.47
CA CYS A 181 3.66 -14.91 -2.73
C CYS A 181 3.75 -16.23 -3.52
N ARG A 182 2.63 -16.62 -4.14
CA ARG A 182 2.56 -17.75 -5.06
C ARG A 182 2.01 -17.29 -6.41
N ARG A 183 2.48 -17.89 -7.51
CA ARG A 183 1.88 -17.61 -8.83
C ARG A 183 0.40 -18.00 -8.80
N GLY A 184 -0.45 -17.14 -9.35
CA GLY A 184 -1.90 -17.33 -9.40
C GLY A 184 -2.57 -16.37 -10.38
N GLN A 185 -3.88 -16.53 -10.57
CA GLN A 185 -4.68 -15.74 -11.51
C GLN A 185 -5.73 -14.89 -10.82
N GLU A 186 -5.49 -14.48 -9.57
CA GLU A 186 -6.40 -13.57 -8.89
C GLU A 186 -6.31 -12.18 -9.49
N LYS A 187 -7.48 -11.60 -9.72
CA LYS A 187 -7.61 -10.22 -10.14
C LYS A 187 -7.16 -9.28 -9.02
N TYR A 188 -6.64 -8.12 -9.37
CA TYR A 188 -6.11 -7.18 -8.40
C TYR A 188 -6.45 -5.73 -8.74
N VAL A 189 -6.25 -4.84 -7.76
CA VAL A 189 -6.39 -3.40 -7.97
C VAL A 189 -5.34 -2.93 -8.98
N SER A 190 -5.73 -2.01 -9.87
CA SER A 190 -4.94 -1.47 -11.00
C SER A 190 -4.76 -2.41 -12.19
N GLU A 191 -5.42 -3.56 -12.20
CA GLU A 191 -5.51 -4.39 -13.40
C GLU A 191 -6.34 -3.71 -14.50
N ALA A 192 -6.04 -4.00 -15.76
CA ALA A 192 -6.78 -3.47 -16.89
C ALA A 192 -8.23 -4.00 -16.92
N CYS A 193 -9.17 -3.19 -17.39
CA CYS A 193 -10.57 -3.58 -17.54
C CYS A 193 -11.20 -2.92 -18.76
N GLN A 194 -12.25 -3.55 -19.28
CA GLN A 194 -13.12 -3.00 -20.32
C GLN A 194 -14.51 -2.69 -19.77
N SER A 195 -14.92 -3.41 -18.72
CA SER A 195 -16.21 -3.26 -18.07
C SER A 195 -16.09 -3.41 -16.55
N PRO A 196 -17.11 -2.97 -15.78
CA PRO A 196 -17.15 -3.19 -14.34
C PRO A 196 -17.08 -4.66 -13.93
N ALA A 197 -17.55 -5.60 -14.76
CA ALA A 197 -17.53 -7.04 -14.47
C ALA A 197 -16.11 -7.65 -14.49
N ASP A 198 -15.16 -6.94 -15.12
CA ASP A 198 -13.76 -7.36 -15.15
C ASP A 198 -13.09 -7.12 -13.80
N CYS A 199 -13.67 -6.30 -12.92
CA CYS A 199 -13.04 -5.86 -11.70
C CYS A 199 -13.38 -6.70 -10.48
N ILE A 200 -12.46 -6.73 -9.50
CA ILE A 200 -12.74 -7.33 -8.19
C ILE A 200 -13.81 -6.54 -7.44
N ALA A 201 -14.55 -7.24 -6.59
CA ALA A 201 -15.55 -6.62 -5.72
C ALA A 201 -14.95 -5.44 -4.94
N GLY A 202 -15.70 -4.34 -4.84
CA GLY A 202 -15.27 -3.10 -4.19
C GLY A 202 -14.45 -2.15 -5.07
N THR A 203 -14.19 -2.50 -6.34
CA THR A 203 -13.53 -1.62 -7.31
C THR A 203 -14.43 -1.28 -8.49
N ARG A 204 -14.04 -0.28 -9.29
CA ARG A 204 -14.77 0.16 -10.49
C ARG A 204 -13.80 0.26 -11.68
N CYS A 205 -14.30 -0.04 -12.87
CA CYS A 205 -13.54 0.19 -14.09
C CYS A 205 -13.55 1.68 -14.44
N VAL A 206 -12.41 2.35 -14.24
CA VAL A 206 -12.22 3.78 -14.50
C VAL A 206 -10.97 3.96 -15.35
N SER A 207 -11.09 4.66 -16.48
CA SER A 207 -10.00 4.87 -17.44
C SER A 207 -9.28 3.56 -17.82
N SER A 208 -10.05 2.49 -18.00
CA SER A 208 -9.58 1.14 -18.33
C SER A 208 -8.77 0.43 -17.23
N TYR A 209 -8.89 0.84 -15.96
CA TYR A 209 -8.30 0.16 -14.81
C TYR A 209 -9.31 -0.10 -13.69
N CYS A 210 -9.13 -1.21 -12.96
CA CYS A 210 -9.92 -1.53 -11.76
C CYS A 210 -9.40 -0.75 -10.56
N LEU A 211 -10.10 0.32 -10.17
CA LEU A 211 -9.64 1.24 -9.13
C LEU A 211 -10.55 1.21 -7.89
N PRO A 212 -9.98 1.31 -6.69
CA PRO A 212 -10.76 1.39 -5.48
C PRO A 212 -11.29 2.83 -5.30
N PRO A 213 -12.41 2.99 -4.58
CA PRO A 213 -12.83 4.29 -4.07
C PRO A 213 -11.75 4.89 -3.12
N ARG A 214 -11.82 6.20 -2.87
CA ARG A 214 -10.86 6.92 -2.01
C ARG A 214 -10.72 6.20 -0.66
N PRO A 215 -9.54 5.68 -0.29
CA PRO A 215 -9.37 4.94 0.94
C PRO A 215 -9.57 5.84 2.15
N THR A 216 -10.14 5.28 3.21
CA THR A 216 -10.25 5.90 4.53
C THR A 216 -9.93 4.80 5.54
N PRO A 217 -8.63 4.59 5.87
CA PRO A 217 -8.19 3.46 6.68
C PRO A 217 -8.90 3.45 8.04
N ASN A 218 -9.86 2.56 8.21
CA ASN A 218 -10.70 2.54 9.39
C ASN A 218 -11.31 1.16 9.73
N CYS A 219 -10.99 0.11 8.98
CA CYS A 219 -11.41 -1.26 9.33
C CYS A 219 -10.35 -2.28 8.96
N TYR A 220 -10.39 -3.43 9.62
CA TYR A 220 -9.62 -4.62 9.28
C TYR A 220 -10.54 -5.81 9.00
N LEU A 221 -11.62 -5.92 9.77
CA LEU A 221 -12.59 -7.01 9.70
C LEU A 221 -13.98 -6.48 9.30
N PRO A 222 -14.86 -7.32 8.74
CA PRO A 222 -16.24 -6.91 8.42
C PRO A 222 -17.00 -6.31 9.62
N ARG A 223 -16.80 -6.85 10.82
CA ARG A 223 -17.45 -6.39 12.07
C ARG A 223 -17.02 -4.99 12.54
N ASP A 224 -15.96 -4.43 11.97
CA ASP A 224 -15.50 -3.09 12.31
C ASP A 224 -16.40 -2.01 11.70
N CYS A 225 -17.25 -2.39 10.74
CA CYS A 225 -18.17 -1.50 10.04
C CYS A 225 -19.58 -1.64 10.61
N PRO A 226 -20.10 -0.63 11.35
CA PRO A 226 -21.43 -0.70 11.97
C PRO A 226 -22.57 -0.92 10.96
N SER A 227 -22.40 -0.38 9.75
CA SER A 227 -23.26 -0.64 8.60
C SER A 227 -22.39 -0.87 7.37
N GLY A 228 -22.60 -2.01 6.68
CA GLY A 228 -21.89 -2.36 5.45
C GLY A 228 -20.73 -3.33 5.64
N ARG A 229 -19.65 -3.14 4.89
CA ARG A 229 -18.54 -4.09 4.80
C ARG A 229 -17.18 -3.40 4.77
N CYS A 230 -16.17 -4.11 5.27
CA CYS A 230 -14.78 -3.67 5.17
C CYS A 230 -14.22 -4.02 3.79
N GLU A 231 -13.94 -3.00 2.97
CA GLU A 231 -13.32 -3.16 1.65
C GLU A 231 -11.96 -2.49 1.64
N PHE A 232 -10.89 -3.27 1.42
CA PHE A 232 -9.51 -2.77 1.35
C PHE A 232 -9.14 -1.88 2.55
N GLY A 233 -9.61 -2.23 3.75
CA GLY A 233 -9.40 -1.50 4.98
C GLY A 233 -10.21 -0.20 5.14
N THR A 234 -11.23 0.01 4.31
CA THR A 234 -12.20 1.11 4.43
C THR A 234 -13.62 0.58 4.62
N CYS A 235 -14.33 1.04 5.64
CA CYS A 235 -15.75 0.79 5.79
C CYS A 235 -16.53 1.47 4.68
N ARG A 236 -17.30 0.66 3.96
CA ARG A 236 -18.23 1.14 2.94
C ARG A 236 -19.64 0.82 3.40
N GLY A 237 -20.46 1.86 3.49
CA GLY A 237 -21.88 1.71 3.71
C GLY A 237 -22.47 0.86 2.59
N GLY A 238 -23.29 -0.11 2.94
CA GLY A 238 -24.18 -0.72 1.97
C GLY A 238 -25.14 0.34 1.47
N ALA A 239 -25.06 0.72 0.20
CA ALA A 239 -26.32 0.97 -0.48
C ALA A 239 -27.02 -0.41 -0.58
N PRO A 240 -28.34 -0.49 -0.35
CA PRO A 240 -29.09 -1.72 -0.57
C PRO A 240 -28.87 -2.28 -1.99
#